data_AF-A0A1F2XGD0-F1
#
_entry.id   AF-A0A1F2XGD0-F1
#
_cell.length_a   1.000
_cell.length_b   1.000
_cell.length_c   1.000
_cell.angle_alpha   90.00
_cell.angle_beta   90.00
_cell.angle_gamma   90.00
#
_symmetry.space_group_name_H-M   'P 1'
#
loop_
_entity.id
_entity.type
_entity.pdbx_description
1 polymer ?
#
loop_
_entity_poly.entity_id
_entity_poly.type
_entity_poly.pdbx_seq_one_letter_code
_entity_poly.pdbx_strand_id
1 'polypeptide(L)'
;MNIKFLGLMILALMITTSAYGVLRKILAWEADTHIHRIWSGTPSDEERIKKSLIFVSKEDVDVIDPKYTQAESFLKFYNESNETIGRAPFLRFSSTCKKIFDESDNRHKAAVYMLLESVKEESEKLVKMRKRIEEANRQYEENPPERDPDSDRILDYFSNIDKI
;
A
#
# COMPACT_ATOMS: atom_id res chain seq x y z
N MET A 1 12.54 -12.18 42.93
CA MET A 1 12.32 -12.06 41.47
C MET A 1 13.67 -12.29 40.78
N ASN A 2 13.82 -13.39 40.05
CA ASN A 2 15.12 -13.90 39.60
C ASN A 2 15.64 -13.09 38.39
N ILE A 3 16.80 -12.46 38.50
CA ILE A 3 17.48 -11.70 37.42
C ILE A 3 17.64 -12.53 36.13
N LYS A 4 17.77 -13.85 36.25
CA LYS A 4 17.83 -14.79 35.12
C LYS A 4 16.57 -14.79 34.25
N PHE A 5 15.39 -14.55 34.84
CA PHE A 5 14.12 -14.45 34.11
C PHE A 5 13.99 -13.12 33.36
N LEU A 6 14.53 -12.04 33.92
CA LEU A 6 14.52 -10.72 33.29
C LEU A 6 15.39 -10.71 32.02
N GLY A 7 16.57 -11.35 32.08
CA GLY A 7 17.47 -11.49 30.92
C GLY A 7 16.85 -12.27 29.76
N LEU A 8 16.13 -13.37 30.05
CA LEU A 8 15.39 -14.14 29.05
C LEU A 8 14.24 -13.35 28.41
N MET A 9 13.50 -12.57 29.20
CA MET A 9 12.43 -11.70 28.69
C MET A 9 12.96 -10.61 27.76
N ILE A 10 14.10 -9.98 28.09
CA ILE A 10 14.71 -8.95 27.25
C ILE A 10 15.20 -9.55 25.92
N LEU A 11 15.83 -10.73 25.95
CA LEU A 11 16.30 -11.39 24.74
C LEU A 11 15.12 -11.81 23.84
N ALA A 12 14.05 -12.33 24.43
CA ALA A 12 12.81 -12.62 23.71
C ALA A 12 12.20 -11.35 23.09
N LEU A 13 12.18 -10.23 23.82
CA LEU A 13 11.69 -8.93 23.30
C LEU A 13 12.53 -8.39 22.13
N MET A 14 13.85 -8.58 22.18
CA MET A 14 14.77 -8.13 21.11
C MET A 14 14.62 -8.99 19.85
N ILE A 15 14.40 -10.31 20.02
CA ILE A 15 14.15 -11.22 18.90
C ILE A 15 12.78 -10.90 18.27
N THR A 16 11.73 -10.71 19.07
CA THR A 16 10.39 -10.40 18.56
C THR A 16 10.35 -9.05 17.85
N THR A 17 11.04 -8.02 18.36
CA THR A 17 11.14 -6.71 17.66
C THR A 17 11.87 -6.82 16.32
N SER A 18 12.93 -7.64 16.23
CA SER A 18 13.62 -7.87 14.97
C SER A 18 12.74 -8.62 13.94
N ALA A 19 11.99 -9.63 14.37
CA ALA A 19 11.08 -10.40 13.51
C ALA A 19 9.89 -9.55 13.04
N TYR A 20 9.29 -8.75 13.93
CA TYR A 20 8.21 -7.84 13.59
C TYR A 20 8.64 -6.74 12.60
N GLY A 21 9.90 -6.29 12.70
CA GLY A 21 10.50 -5.35 11.76
C GLY A 21 10.69 -5.94 10.35
N VAL A 22 11.09 -7.22 10.26
CA VAL A 22 11.24 -7.95 8.98
C VAL A 22 9.87 -8.20 8.33
N LEU A 23 8.88 -8.64 9.11
CA LEU A 23 7.49 -8.82 8.70
C LEU A 23 6.95 -7.55 8.00
N ARG A 24 7.11 -6.38 8.64
CA ARG A 24 6.66 -5.10 8.09
C ARG A 24 7.33 -4.74 6.77
N LYS A 25 8.62 -5.05 6.61
CA LYS A 25 9.35 -4.78 5.35
C LYS A 25 8.85 -5.66 4.21
N ILE A 26 8.64 -6.95 4.46
CA ILE A 26 8.12 -7.86 3.43
C ILE A 26 6.69 -7.45 3.05
N LEU A 27 5.83 -7.17 4.04
CA LEU A 27 4.49 -6.65 3.81
C LEU A 27 4.50 -5.38 2.95
N ALA A 28 5.38 -4.42 3.26
CA ALA A 28 5.49 -3.18 2.48
C ALA A 28 5.90 -3.45 1.02
N TRP A 29 6.82 -4.38 0.80
CA TRP A 29 7.27 -4.74 -0.55
C TRP A 29 6.19 -5.46 -1.37
N GLU A 30 5.46 -6.37 -0.74
CA GLU A 30 4.31 -7.05 -1.37
C GLU A 30 3.18 -6.05 -1.67
N ALA A 31 2.90 -5.13 -0.74
CA ALA A 31 1.94 -4.06 -0.95
C ALA A 31 2.33 -3.19 -2.16
N ASP A 32 3.59 -2.75 -2.25
CA ASP A 32 4.10 -1.95 -3.37
C ASP A 32 3.92 -2.67 -4.72
N THR A 33 4.20 -3.97 -4.75
CA THR A 33 3.98 -4.81 -5.93
C THR A 33 2.51 -4.80 -6.37
N HIS A 34 1.57 -4.94 -5.43
CA HIS A 34 0.15 -4.91 -5.73
C HIS A 34 -0.34 -3.51 -6.11
N ILE A 35 0.16 -2.46 -5.47
CA ILE A 35 -0.12 -1.06 -5.83
C ILE A 35 0.30 -0.80 -7.28
N HIS A 36 1.54 -1.11 -7.66
CA HIS A 36 1.99 -0.92 -9.04
C HIS A 36 1.07 -1.60 -10.06
N ARG A 37 0.58 -2.82 -9.75
CA ARG A 37 -0.38 -3.54 -10.60
C ARG A 37 -1.74 -2.86 -10.68
N ILE A 38 -2.30 -2.47 -9.54
CA ILE A 38 -3.59 -1.74 -9.47
C ILE A 38 -3.52 -0.46 -10.31
N TRP A 39 -2.42 0.29 -10.19
CA TRP A 39 -2.28 1.58 -10.85
C TRP A 39 -1.94 1.47 -12.34
N SER A 40 -1.21 0.43 -12.75
CA SER A 40 -0.97 0.07 -14.17
C SER A 40 -2.16 -0.64 -14.83
N GLY A 41 -3.19 -1.05 -14.07
CA GLY A 41 -4.33 -1.80 -14.59
C GLY A 41 -4.04 -3.28 -14.86
N THR A 42 -2.91 -3.79 -14.35
CA THR A 42 -2.55 -5.20 -14.50
C THR A 42 -3.39 -6.04 -13.52
N PRO A 43 -4.08 -7.11 -13.97
CA PRO A 43 -4.87 -7.95 -13.08
C PRO A 43 -4.02 -8.60 -11.97
N SER A 44 -4.52 -8.59 -10.73
CA SER A 44 -4.03 -9.46 -9.67
C SER A 44 -5.02 -10.58 -9.48
N ASP A 45 -4.62 -11.80 -9.82
CA ASP A 45 -5.41 -13.00 -9.58
C ASP A 45 -5.22 -13.50 -8.13
N GLU A 46 -6.10 -14.42 -7.74
CA GLU A 46 -6.13 -15.01 -6.41
C GLU A 46 -4.83 -15.77 -6.09
N GLU A 47 -4.25 -16.48 -7.06
CA GLU A 47 -3.02 -17.24 -6.87
C GLU A 47 -1.84 -16.33 -6.51
N ARG A 48 -1.71 -15.20 -7.21
CA ARG A 48 -0.67 -14.21 -6.93
C ARG A 48 -0.83 -13.59 -5.55
N ILE A 49 -2.06 -13.24 -5.16
CA ILE A 49 -2.31 -12.70 -3.82
C ILE A 49 -1.97 -13.76 -2.78
N LYS A 50 -2.38 -15.02 -2.95
CA LYS A 50 -2.02 -16.10 -2.01
C LYS A 50 -0.51 -16.29 -1.88
N LYS A 51 0.25 -16.15 -2.98
CA LYS A 51 1.73 -16.22 -2.98
C LYS A 51 2.39 -15.07 -2.22
N SER A 52 1.76 -13.89 -2.15
CA SER A 52 2.29 -12.75 -1.39
C SER A 52 2.02 -12.86 0.12
N LEU A 53 1.14 -13.75 0.58
CA LEU A 53 0.79 -13.88 2.01
C LEU A 53 1.84 -14.61 2.87
N ILE A 54 3.03 -14.89 2.32
CA ILE A 54 4.10 -15.63 2.99
C ILE A 54 4.72 -14.89 4.17
N PHE A 55 4.44 -13.59 4.31
CA PHE A 55 5.03 -12.77 5.37
C PHE A 55 4.53 -13.15 6.76
N VAL A 56 3.31 -13.68 6.90
CA VAL A 56 2.80 -14.17 8.21
C VAL A 56 3.18 -15.63 8.41
N SER A 57 4.03 -15.92 9.40
CA SER A 57 4.32 -17.30 9.81
C SER A 57 3.18 -17.90 10.64
N LYS A 58 3.22 -19.20 10.92
CA LYS A 58 2.20 -19.83 11.79
C LYS A 58 2.33 -19.35 13.23
N GLU A 59 3.55 -19.07 13.64
CA GLU A 59 3.95 -18.64 14.97
C GLU A 59 3.57 -17.19 15.25
N ASP A 60 3.46 -16.36 14.20
CA ASP A 60 3.08 -14.94 14.32
C ASP A 60 1.58 -14.75 14.58
N VAL A 61 0.73 -15.73 14.28
CA VAL A 61 -0.73 -15.58 14.36
C VAL A 61 -1.20 -15.24 15.78
N ASP A 62 -0.56 -15.81 16.79
CA ASP A 62 -0.90 -15.59 18.20
C ASP A 62 -0.40 -14.23 18.74
N VAL A 63 0.47 -13.54 17.98
CA VAL A 63 1.08 -12.25 18.34
C VAL A 63 0.45 -11.10 17.54
N ILE A 64 -0.24 -11.42 16.44
CA ILE A 64 -0.93 -10.45 15.61
C ILE A 64 -2.22 -9.99 16.29
N ASP A 65 -2.57 -8.70 16.10
CA ASP A 65 -3.79 -8.12 16.64
C ASP A 65 -5.02 -8.95 16.22
N PRO A 66 -5.86 -9.42 17.16
CA PRO A 66 -7.04 -10.22 16.86
C PRO A 66 -7.97 -9.61 15.82
N LYS A 67 -7.98 -8.26 15.66
CA LYS A 67 -8.78 -7.57 14.64
C LYS A 67 -8.56 -8.18 13.25
N TYR A 68 -7.35 -8.65 12.96
CA TYR A 68 -6.97 -9.16 11.64
C TYR A 68 -7.59 -10.51 11.29
N THR A 69 -8.24 -11.17 12.24
CA THR A 69 -8.98 -12.44 12.03
C THR A 69 -10.49 -12.30 12.13
N GLN A 70 -10.98 -11.13 12.58
CA GLN A 70 -12.39 -10.88 12.83
C GLN A 70 -13.11 -10.48 11.55
N ALA A 71 -14.17 -11.22 11.22
CA ALA A 71 -14.97 -10.98 10.01
C ALA A 71 -15.65 -9.61 10.00
N GLU A 72 -16.19 -9.16 11.13
CA GLU A 72 -16.84 -7.85 11.23
C GLU A 72 -15.85 -6.70 11.01
N SER A 73 -14.67 -6.79 11.62
CA SER A 73 -13.59 -5.81 11.45
C SER A 73 -13.15 -5.74 9.99
N PHE A 74 -12.91 -6.89 9.36
CA PHE A 74 -12.53 -6.97 7.95
C PHE A 74 -13.61 -6.39 7.04
N LEU A 75 -14.88 -6.75 7.24
CA LEU A 75 -15.99 -6.29 6.40
C LEU A 75 -16.16 -4.77 6.48
N LYS A 76 -16.06 -4.20 7.68
CA LYS A 76 -16.08 -2.75 7.88
C LYS A 76 -14.96 -2.08 7.10
N PHE A 77 -13.72 -2.54 7.29
CA PHE A 77 -12.55 -1.98 6.61
C PHE A 77 -12.64 -2.12 5.08
N TYR A 78 -13.10 -3.27 4.58
CA TYR A 78 -13.31 -3.53 3.16
C TYR A 78 -14.27 -2.53 2.53
N ASN A 79 -15.42 -2.26 3.17
CA ASN A 79 -16.40 -1.30 2.68
C ASN A 79 -15.84 0.12 2.66
N GLU A 80 -15.22 0.56 3.77
CA GLU A 80 -14.58 1.88 3.88
C GLU A 80 -13.48 2.07 2.82
N SER A 81 -12.67 1.05 2.57
CA SER A 81 -11.60 1.07 1.57
C SER A 81 -12.15 1.24 0.15
N ASN A 82 -13.22 0.51 -0.18
CA ASN A 82 -13.84 0.57 -1.50
C ASN A 82 -14.55 1.90 -1.75
N GLU A 83 -15.17 2.48 -0.74
CA GLU A 83 -15.76 3.82 -0.80
C GLU A 83 -14.69 4.89 -0.99
N THR A 84 -13.58 4.80 -0.26
CA THR A 84 -12.53 5.81 -0.27
C THR A 84 -11.72 5.84 -1.58
N ILE A 85 -11.37 4.66 -2.12
CA ILE A 85 -10.55 4.57 -3.34
C ILE A 85 -11.41 4.53 -4.60
N GLY A 86 -12.54 3.81 -4.59
CA GLY A 86 -13.56 3.82 -5.65
C GLY A 86 -13.10 3.40 -7.05
N ARG A 87 -11.89 2.89 -7.23
CA ARG A 87 -11.29 2.61 -8.56
C ARG A 87 -11.44 1.15 -8.97
N ALA A 88 -11.88 0.89 -10.21
CA ALA A 88 -12.18 -0.48 -10.67
C ALA A 88 -11.07 -1.53 -10.46
N PRO A 89 -9.76 -1.27 -10.73
CA PRO A 89 -8.70 -2.23 -10.44
C PRO A 89 -8.53 -2.49 -8.94
N PHE A 90 -8.70 -1.47 -8.10
CA PHE A 90 -8.68 -1.62 -6.63
C PHE A 90 -9.86 -2.45 -6.14
N LEU A 91 -11.07 -2.21 -6.65
CA LEU A 91 -12.27 -2.98 -6.30
C LEU A 91 -12.12 -4.47 -6.65
N ARG A 92 -11.47 -4.79 -7.76
CA ARG A 92 -11.17 -6.19 -8.13
C ARG A 92 -10.17 -6.83 -7.16
N PHE A 93 -9.11 -6.10 -6.81
CA PHE A 93 -8.13 -6.55 -5.84
C PHE A 93 -8.77 -6.78 -4.47
N SER A 94 -9.51 -5.79 -3.94
CA SER A 94 -10.17 -5.88 -2.63
C SER A 94 -11.21 -7.00 -2.59
N SER A 95 -11.97 -7.20 -3.67
CA SER A 95 -12.92 -8.31 -3.79
C SER A 95 -12.21 -9.67 -3.73
N THR A 96 -11.04 -9.79 -4.36
CA THR A 96 -10.22 -11.01 -4.28
C THR A 96 -9.66 -11.22 -2.88
N CYS A 97 -9.22 -10.15 -2.21
CA CYS A 97 -8.81 -10.21 -0.80
C CYS A 97 -9.96 -10.68 0.10
N LYS A 98 -11.19 -10.19 -0.12
CA LYS A 98 -12.38 -10.63 0.63
C LYS A 98 -12.65 -12.11 0.42
N LYS A 99 -12.59 -12.60 -0.82
CA LYS A 99 -12.76 -14.03 -1.11
C LYS A 99 -11.73 -14.88 -0.36
N ILE A 100 -10.45 -14.49 -0.41
CA ILE A 100 -9.39 -15.19 0.31
C ILE A 100 -9.64 -15.16 1.82
N PHE A 101 -10.05 -14.01 2.37
CA PHE A 101 -10.35 -13.89 3.79
C PHE A 101 -11.48 -14.86 4.22
N ASP A 102 -12.58 -14.89 3.47
CA ASP A 102 -13.75 -15.72 3.81
C ASP A 102 -13.43 -17.23 3.75
N GLU A 103 -12.56 -17.65 2.83
CA GLU A 103 -12.25 -19.06 2.53
C GLU A 103 -11.03 -19.63 3.28
N SER A 104 -10.27 -18.81 4.01
CA SER A 104 -8.96 -19.24 4.54
C SER A 104 -8.90 -19.41 6.07
N ASP A 105 -7.81 -20.04 6.53
CA ASP A 105 -7.47 -20.13 7.95
C ASP A 105 -7.11 -18.75 8.56
N ASN A 106 -6.97 -18.69 9.89
CA ASN A 106 -6.66 -17.45 10.62
C ASN A 106 -5.34 -16.80 10.17
N ARG A 107 -4.36 -17.60 9.75
CA ARG A 107 -3.07 -17.08 9.28
C ARG A 107 -3.25 -16.28 7.99
N HIS A 108 -3.89 -16.88 7.00
CA HIS A 108 -4.12 -16.22 5.72
C HIS A 108 -5.15 -15.09 5.83
N LYS A 109 -6.15 -15.21 6.72
CA LYS A 109 -7.05 -14.11 7.09
C LYS A 109 -6.27 -12.90 7.58
N ALA A 110 -5.38 -13.11 8.54
CA ALA A 110 -4.56 -12.04 9.08
C ALA A 110 -3.67 -11.43 7.99
N ALA A 111 -2.96 -12.27 7.22
CA ALA A 111 -2.09 -11.83 6.15
C ALA A 111 -2.86 -11.01 5.09
N VAL A 112 -3.99 -11.50 4.59
CA VAL A 112 -4.72 -10.82 3.52
C VAL A 112 -5.35 -9.51 3.99
N TYR A 113 -5.78 -9.44 5.26
CA TYR A 113 -6.25 -8.19 5.85
C TYR A 113 -5.09 -7.19 5.95
N MET A 114 -3.95 -7.57 6.53
CA MET A 114 -2.78 -6.69 6.64
C MET A 114 -2.30 -6.18 5.25
N LEU A 115 -2.35 -7.04 4.23
CA LEU A 115 -2.04 -6.67 2.86
C LEU A 115 -3.03 -5.63 2.31
N LEU A 116 -4.33 -5.87 2.47
CA LEU A 116 -5.37 -4.93 2.03
C LEU A 116 -5.23 -3.57 2.74
N GLU A 117 -4.95 -3.58 4.04
CA GLU A 117 -4.71 -2.38 4.86
C GLU A 117 -3.54 -1.56 4.30
N SER A 118 -2.40 -2.21 4.05
CA SER A 118 -1.20 -1.57 3.50
C SER A 118 -1.43 -1.01 2.08
N VAL A 119 -2.08 -1.78 1.20
CA VAL A 119 -2.38 -1.37 -0.17
C VAL A 119 -3.34 -0.18 -0.20
N LYS A 120 -4.31 -0.15 0.72
CA LYS A 120 -5.25 0.97 0.88
C LYS A 120 -4.53 2.24 1.31
N GLU A 121 -3.67 2.18 2.33
CA GLU A 121 -2.92 3.35 2.83
C GLU A 121 -2.12 4.05 1.74
N GLU A 122 -1.38 3.28 0.93
CA GLU A 122 -0.61 3.84 -0.18
C GLU A 122 -1.49 4.31 -1.34
N SER A 123 -2.58 3.58 -1.63
CA SER A 123 -3.53 4.01 -2.66
C SER A 123 -4.18 5.36 -2.30
N GLU A 124 -4.47 5.61 -1.03
CA GLU A 124 -4.98 6.91 -0.57
C GLU A 124 -3.97 8.04 -0.79
N LYS A 125 -2.67 7.79 -0.56
CA LYS A 125 -1.61 8.78 -0.84
C LYS A 125 -1.58 9.12 -2.32
N LEU A 126 -1.68 8.12 -3.19
CA LEU A 126 -1.71 8.32 -4.65
C LEU A 126 -2.95 9.09 -5.10
N VAL A 127 -4.13 8.77 -4.56
CA VAL A 127 -5.38 9.52 -4.84
C VAL A 127 -5.25 10.98 -4.39
N LYS A 128 -4.72 11.24 -3.18
CA LYS A 128 -4.49 12.61 -2.68
C LYS A 128 -3.50 13.37 -3.55
N MET A 129 -2.41 12.73 -3.96
CA MET A 129 -1.41 13.33 -4.83
C MET A 129 -2.00 13.69 -6.20
N ARG A 130 -2.80 12.79 -6.78
CA ARG A 130 -3.49 13.05 -8.05
C ARG A 130 -4.42 14.26 -7.97
N LYS A 131 -5.23 14.35 -6.90
CA LYS A 131 -6.12 15.51 -6.67
C LYS A 131 -5.33 16.82 -6.59
N ARG A 132 -4.19 16.84 -5.89
CA ARG A 132 -3.32 18.03 -5.81
C ARG A 132 -2.77 18.44 -7.17
N ILE A 133 -2.39 17.49 -8.02
CA ILE A 133 -1.91 17.77 -9.38
C ILE A 133 -3.04 18.29 -10.26
N GLU A 134 -4.22 17.68 -10.20
CA GLU A 134 -5.40 18.13 -10.95
C GLU A 134 -5.81 19.57 -10.54
N GLU A 135 -5.72 19.89 -9.26
CA GLU A 135 -6.02 21.23 -8.72
C GLU A 135 -4.96 22.27 -9.11
N ALA A 136 -3.67 21.90 -9.07
CA ALA A 136 -2.58 22.76 -9.55
C ALA A 136 -2.68 23.02 -11.07
N ASN A 137 -3.03 22.00 -11.86
CA ASN A 137 -3.23 22.16 -13.30
C ASN A 137 -4.42 23.07 -13.60
N ARG A 138 -5.53 22.94 -12.86
CA ARG A 138 -6.68 23.85 -13.00
C ARG A 138 -6.30 25.30 -12.69
N GLN A 139 -5.52 25.52 -11.62
CA GLN A 139 -5.02 26.86 -11.28
C GLN A 139 -4.13 27.44 -12.38
N TYR A 140 -3.30 26.60 -13.03
CA TYR A 140 -2.46 27.02 -14.16
C TYR A 140 -3.30 27.37 -15.41
N GLU A 141 -4.37 26.62 -15.69
CA GLU A 141 -5.29 26.92 -16.79
C GLU A 141 -6.10 28.21 -16.54
N GLU A 142 -6.54 28.43 -15.30
CA GLU A 142 -7.33 29.61 -14.91
C GLU A 142 -6.47 30.88 -14.76
N ASN A 143 -5.24 30.74 -14.28
CA ASN A 143 -4.28 31.83 -14.10
C ASN A 143 -2.93 31.43 -14.70
N PRO A 144 -2.78 31.45 -16.04
CA PRO A 144 -1.51 31.17 -16.66
C PRO A 144 -0.48 32.17 -16.13
N PRO A 145 0.71 31.72 -15.68
CA PRO A 145 1.75 32.64 -15.25
C PRO A 145 2.07 33.62 -16.37
N GLU A 146 2.31 34.89 -16.02
CA GLU A 146 2.83 35.86 -16.98
C GLU A 146 4.07 35.24 -17.65
N ARG A 147 4.04 35.14 -18.99
CA ARG A 147 5.17 34.59 -19.75
C ARG A 147 6.42 35.37 -19.39
N ASP A 148 7.38 34.68 -18.78
CA ASP A 148 8.71 35.22 -18.55
C ASP A 148 9.39 35.43 -19.93
N PRO A 149 9.72 36.68 -20.32
CA PRO A 149 10.35 36.94 -21.61
C PRO A 149 11.70 36.23 -21.81
N ASP A 150 12.38 35.79 -20.74
CA ASP A 150 13.61 35.01 -20.85
C ASP A 150 13.36 33.51 -21.17
N SER A 151 12.17 32.98 -20.89
CA SER A 151 11.78 31.62 -21.30
C SER A 151 11.69 31.49 -22.82
N ASP A 152 11.13 32.50 -23.49
CA ASP A 152 11.00 32.53 -24.95
C ASP A 152 12.38 32.62 -25.63
N ARG A 153 13.34 33.33 -25.01
CA ARG A 153 14.73 33.37 -25.49
C ARG A 153 15.42 32.01 -25.46
N ILE A 154 15.21 31.22 -24.41
CA ILE A 154 15.82 29.88 -24.29
C ILE A 154 15.24 28.93 -25.36
N LEU A 155 13.93 28.99 -25.62
CA LEU A 155 13.29 28.21 -26.68
C LEU A 155 13.78 28.62 -28.08
N ASP A 156 14.07 29.90 -28.30
CA ASP A 156 14.68 30.41 -29.54
C ASP A 156 16.12 29.90 -29.74
N TYR A 157 16.90 29.74 -28.66
CA TYR A 157 18.21 29.09 -28.74
C TYR A 157 18.09 27.62 -29.16
N PHE A 158 17.17 26.85 -28.55
CA PHE A 158 16.97 25.44 -28.92
C PHE A 158 16.43 25.28 -30.35
N SER A 159 15.55 26.18 -30.79
CA SER A 159 14.97 26.13 -32.15
C SER A 159 15.96 26.49 -33.26
N ASN A 160 17.11 27.05 -32.92
CA ASN A 160 18.18 27.42 -33.87
C ASN A 160 19.46 26.58 -33.70
N ILE A 161 19.45 25.54 -32.86
CA ILE A 161 20.60 24.62 -32.72
C ILE A 161 20.91 23.86 -34.02
N ASP A 162 19.90 23.58 -34.85
CA ASP A 162 20.08 22.91 -36.14
C ASP A 162 20.61 23.84 -37.26
N LYS A 163 20.90 25.12 -36.96
CA LYS A 163 21.45 26.10 -37.91
C LYS A 163 22.94 26.44 -37.69
N ILE A 164 23.62 25.71 -36.81
CA ILE A 164 25.08 25.80 -36.56
C ILE A 164 25.74 24.55 -37.10
#